data_AF-A0A1V9Z4V1-F1
#
_entry.id   AF-A0A1V9Z4V1-F1
#
_cell.length_a   1.000
_cell.length_b   1.000
_cell.length_c   1.000
_cell.angle_alpha   90.00
_cell.angle_beta   90.00
_cell.angle_gamma   90.00
#
_symmetry.space_group_name_H-M   'P 1'
#
loop_
_entity.id
_entity.type
_entity.pdbx_description
1 polymer ?
#
loop_
_entity_poly.entity_id
_entity_poly.type
_entity_poly.pdbx_seq_one_letter_code
_entity_poly.pdbx_strand_id
1 'polypeptide(L)'
;MNKLRALVMAHPVLSYRDMMYRNHTERYFYALNKAHANTTFIREHNITDPDEMSFIYGQLGEPLSIGVHRILFIPTLETQADDEQRDFWLPLAQDAKILGEYAD
;
A
#
# COMPACT_ATOMS: atom_id res chain seq x y z
N MET A 1 4.31 -12.93 -11.84
CA MET A 1 5.26 -12.57 -10.75
C MET A 1 6.62 -12.01 -11.20
N ASN A 2 7.42 -12.68 -12.04
CA ASN A 2 8.76 -12.16 -12.44
C ASN A 2 8.74 -10.77 -13.11
N LYS A 3 7.74 -10.50 -13.96
CA LYS A 3 7.55 -9.18 -14.60
C LYS A 3 7.23 -8.07 -13.58
N LEU A 4 6.34 -8.33 -12.62
CA LEU A 4 6.01 -7.37 -11.55
C LEU A 4 7.22 -7.06 -10.68
N ARG A 5 8.01 -8.07 -10.32
CA ARG A 5 9.26 -7.87 -9.59
C ARG A 5 10.21 -6.95 -10.37
N ALA A 6 10.38 -7.17 -11.68
CA ALA A 6 11.23 -6.32 -12.50
C ALA A 6 10.75 -4.86 -12.52
N LEU A 7 9.43 -4.62 -12.58
CA LEU A 7 8.85 -3.27 -12.50
C LEU A 7 9.12 -2.61 -11.14
N VAL A 8 8.90 -3.33 -10.03
CA VAL A 8 9.18 -2.81 -8.68
C VAL A 8 10.67 -2.48 -8.51
N MET A 9 11.56 -3.33 -9.03
CA MET A 9 13.01 -3.12 -8.97
C MET A 9 13.48 -1.94 -9.84
N ALA A 10 12.79 -1.65 -10.93
CA ALA A 10 13.08 -0.50 -11.78
C ALA A 10 12.54 0.83 -11.20
N HIS A 11 11.56 0.78 -10.29
CA HIS A 11 10.94 1.97 -9.74
C HIS A 11 11.86 2.65 -8.70
N PRO A 12 12.22 3.94 -8.85
CA PRO A 12 13.25 4.60 -8.02
C PRO A 12 12.93 4.64 -6.53
N VAL A 13 11.65 4.79 -6.16
CA VAL A 13 11.21 4.78 -4.75
C VAL A 13 10.99 3.36 -4.20
N LEU A 14 10.26 2.50 -4.93
CA LEU A 14 9.91 1.16 -4.45
C LEU A 14 11.11 0.21 -4.38
N SER A 15 12.16 0.44 -5.17
CA SER A 15 13.41 -0.35 -5.15
C SER A 15 14.39 0.05 -4.06
N TYR A 16 14.19 1.18 -3.37
CA TYR A 16 15.11 1.68 -2.35
C TYR A 16 15.16 0.75 -1.11
N ARG A 17 16.38 0.40 -0.65
CA ARG A 17 16.61 -0.56 0.46
C ARG A 17 17.45 -0.02 1.64
N ASP A 18 18.04 1.17 1.51
CA ASP A 18 19.01 1.70 2.48
C ASP A 18 18.33 2.43 3.66
N MET A 19 17.24 1.88 4.22
CA MET A 19 16.54 2.50 5.36
C MET A 19 17.27 2.32 6.69
N MET A 20 18.12 1.29 6.80
CA MET A 20 18.90 0.99 8.01
C MET A 20 19.90 2.12 8.36
N TYR A 21 20.30 2.92 7.36
CA TYR A 21 21.26 4.02 7.51
C TYR A 21 20.61 5.38 7.81
N ARG A 22 19.30 5.41 8.08
CA ARG A 22 18.52 6.63 8.28
C ARG A 22 18.06 6.78 9.72
N ASN A 23 17.91 8.02 10.17
CA ASN A 23 17.31 8.31 11.47
C ASN A 23 15.77 8.10 11.45
N HIS A 24 15.13 8.17 12.61
CA HIS A 24 13.69 7.90 12.75
C HIS A 24 12.83 8.79 11.82
N THR A 25 13.06 10.11 11.84
CA THR A 25 12.32 11.08 11.03
C THR A 25 12.48 10.82 9.54
N GLU A 26 13.71 10.57 9.09
CA GLU A 26 13.99 10.23 7.70
C GLU A 26 13.29 8.94 7.29
N ARG A 27 13.38 7.89 8.11
CA ARG A 27 12.70 6.61 7.84
C ARG A 27 11.19 6.80 7.71
N TYR A 28 10.60 7.61 8.58
CA TYR A 28 9.17 7.93 8.51
C TYR A 28 8.80 8.63 7.18
N PHE A 29 9.51 9.68 6.79
CA PHE A 29 9.25 10.36 5.52
C PHE A 29 9.44 9.45 4.29
N TYR A 30 10.47 8.61 4.33
CA TYR A 30 10.69 7.64 3.26
C TYR A 30 9.59 6.58 3.20
N ALA A 31 9.11 6.09 4.34
CA ALA A 31 8.00 5.15 4.41
C ALA A 31 6.71 5.77 3.84
N LEU A 32 6.44 7.06 4.14
CA LEU A 32 5.32 7.80 3.54
C LEU A 32 5.46 7.92 2.02
N ASN A 33 6.63 8.31 1.52
CA ASN A 33 6.90 8.42 0.09
C ASN A 33 6.74 7.06 -0.62
N LYS A 34 7.22 5.98 0.01
CA LYS A 34 7.12 4.61 -0.51
C LYS A 34 5.66 4.12 -0.49
N ALA A 35 4.89 4.45 0.54
CA ALA A 35 3.45 4.18 0.60
C ALA A 35 2.69 4.88 -0.53
N HIS A 36 2.92 6.17 -0.72
CA HIS A 36 2.31 6.93 -1.82
C HIS A 36 2.70 6.35 -3.19
N ALA A 37 3.98 6.08 -3.41
CA ALA A 37 4.46 5.48 -4.65
C ALA A 37 3.83 4.09 -4.89
N ASN A 38 3.65 3.28 -3.84
CA ASN A 38 3.04 1.95 -3.97
C ASN A 38 1.56 2.04 -4.38
N THR A 39 0.79 2.95 -3.76
CA THR A 39 -0.62 3.17 -4.14
C THR A 39 -0.73 3.67 -5.58
N THR A 40 0.10 4.65 -5.97
CA THR A 40 0.13 5.17 -7.33
C THR A 40 0.52 4.09 -8.34
N PHE A 41 1.53 3.27 -8.03
CA PHE A 41 1.99 2.17 -8.87
C PHE A 41 0.89 1.13 -9.12
N ILE A 42 0.17 0.71 -8.06
CA ILE A 42 -0.95 -0.24 -8.17
C ILE A 42 -2.03 0.31 -9.12
N ARG A 43 -2.39 1.58 -8.95
CA ARG A 43 -3.40 2.27 -9.77
C ARG A 43 -2.96 2.41 -11.23
N GLU A 44 -1.74 2.89 -11.48
CA GLU A 44 -1.23 3.12 -12.85
C GLU A 44 -1.09 1.83 -13.66
N HIS A 45 -0.80 0.71 -13.00
CA HIS A 45 -0.70 -0.59 -13.63
C HIS A 45 -2.02 -1.39 -13.62
N ASN A 46 -3.12 -0.82 -13.12
CA ASN A 46 -4.43 -1.47 -12.97
C ASN A 46 -4.32 -2.85 -12.30
N ILE A 47 -3.51 -2.95 -11.25
CA ILE A 47 -3.35 -4.19 -10.50
C ILE A 47 -4.55 -4.34 -9.58
N THR A 48 -5.41 -5.32 -9.87
CA THR A 48 -6.63 -5.59 -9.09
C THR A 48 -6.55 -6.91 -8.32
N ASP A 49 -5.60 -7.77 -8.68
CA ASP A 49 -5.45 -9.09 -8.07
C ASP A 49 -4.81 -8.99 -6.66
N PRO A 50 -5.47 -9.54 -5.61
CA PRO A 50 -4.96 -9.46 -4.25
C PRO A 50 -3.60 -10.15 -4.04
N ASP A 51 -3.30 -11.22 -4.79
CA ASP A 51 -2.02 -11.93 -4.69
C ASP A 51 -0.89 -11.11 -5.33
N GLU A 52 -1.16 -10.46 -6.47
CA GLU A 52 -0.22 -9.50 -7.08
C GLU A 52 0.05 -8.30 -6.17
N MET A 53 -1.00 -7.74 -5.56
CA MET A 53 -0.89 -6.64 -4.60
C MET A 53 -0.06 -7.02 -3.36
N SER A 54 -0.27 -8.23 -2.84
CA SER A 54 0.47 -8.78 -1.70
C SER A 54 1.93 -9.07 -2.08
N PHE A 55 2.16 -9.62 -3.27
CA PHE A 55 3.48 -9.86 -3.82
C PHE A 55 4.30 -8.57 -3.94
N ILE A 56 3.72 -7.51 -4.51
CA ILE A 56 4.35 -6.19 -4.66
C ILE A 56 4.72 -5.62 -3.29
N TYR A 57 3.78 -5.65 -2.33
CA TYR A 57 4.03 -5.17 -0.97
C TYR A 57 5.18 -5.93 -0.30
N GLY A 58 5.22 -7.25 -0.47
CA GLY A 58 6.34 -8.09 0.01
C GLY A 58 7.68 -7.78 -0.67
N GLN A 59 7.69 -7.17 -1.86
CA GLN A 59 8.94 -6.75 -2.50
C GLN A 59 9.51 -5.44 -1.93
N LEU A 60 8.75 -4.66 -1.14
CA LEU A 60 9.16 -3.31 -0.69
C LEU A 60 10.28 -3.32 0.36
N GLY A 61 10.57 -4.50 0.94
CA GLY A 61 11.68 -4.76 1.85
C GLY A 61 11.42 -4.39 3.31
N GLU A 62 10.32 -3.69 3.59
CA GLU A 62 9.93 -3.30 4.94
C GLU A 62 8.42 -3.03 5.03
N PRO A 63 7.82 -3.19 6.22
CA PRO A 63 6.44 -2.76 6.45
C PRO A 63 6.30 -1.25 6.30
N LEU A 64 5.24 -0.82 5.62
CA LEU A 64 4.90 0.59 5.47
C LEU A 64 3.85 1.01 6.51
N SER A 65 3.80 2.29 6.85
CA SER A 65 2.79 2.86 7.76
C SER A 65 1.35 2.65 7.28
N ILE A 66 1.14 2.52 5.96
CA ILE A 66 -0.17 2.18 5.37
C ILE A 66 -0.56 0.70 5.52
N GLY A 67 0.25 -0.12 6.20
CA GLY A 67 0.04 -1.57 6.31
C GLY A 67 -1.35 -1.92 6.82
N VAL A 68 -1.73 -1.39 8.00
CA VAL A 68 -3.03 -1.64 8.64
C VAL A 68 -4.19 -1.24 7.73
N HIS A 69 -4.07 -0.09 7.06
CA HIS A 69 -5.08 0.37 6.12
C HIS A 69 -5.37 -0.69 5.03
N ARG A 70 -4.34 -1.32 4.49
CA ARG A 70 -4.47 -2.31 3.41
C ARG A 70 -4.90 -3.69 3.90
N ILE A 71 -4.35 -4.16 5.02
CA ILE A 71 -4.54 -5.55 5.46
C ILE A 71 -5.73 -5.73 6.42
N LEU A 72 -6.24 -4.65 7.01
CA LEU A 72 -7.37 -4.70 7.94
C LEU A 72 -8.48 -3.73 7.54
N PHE A 73 -8.20 -2.43 7.38
CA PHE A 73 -9.26 -1.44 7.16
C PHE A 73 -10.06 -1.68 5.87
N ILE A 74 -9.39 -1.85 4.73
CA ILE A 74 -10.06 -2.15 3.45
C ILE A 74 -10.83 -3.48 3.50
N PRO A 75 -10.24 -4.62 3.93
CA PRO A 75 -10.98 -5.88 4.07
C PRO A 75 -12.20 -5.79 5.00
N THR A 76 -12.11 -5.01 6.08
CA THR A 76 -13.25 -4.77 6.97
C THR A 76 -14.37 -4.02 6.24
N LEU A 77 -14.06 -3.00 5.44
CA LEU A 77 -15.06 -2.34 4.59
C LEU A 77 -15.67 -3.32 3.57
N GLU A 78 -14.87 -4.19 2.96
CA GLU A 78 -15.36 -5.16 1.96
C GLU A 78 -16.31 -6.19 2.56
N THR A 79 -16.03 -6.63 3.79
CA THR A 79 -16.70 -7.79 4.40
C THR A 79 -17.75 -7.45 5.45
N GLN A 80 -17.68 -6.26 6.08
CA GLN A 80 -18.53 -5.91 7.22
C GLN A 80 -19.36 -4.63 7.02
N ALA A 81 -19.04 -3.80 6.02
CA ALA A 81 -19.86 -2.63 5.72
C ALA A 81 -21.15 -3.02 5.00
N ASP A 82 -22.22 -2.25 5.22
CA ASP A 82 -23.42 -2.35 4.39
C ASP A 82 -23.18 -1.79 2.97
N ASP A 83 -24.14 -1.99 2.07
CA ASP A 83 -23.98 -1.59 0.66
C ASP A 83 -23.75 -0.09 0.49
N GLU A 84 -24.49 0.76 1.22
CA GLU A 84 -24.35 2.22 1.13
C GLU A 84 -22.97 2.69 1.64
N GLN A 85 -22.52 2.13 2.76
CA GLN A 85 -21.21 2.40 3.33
C GLN A 85 -20.10 1.93 2.40
N ARG A 86 -20.21 0.73 1.85
CA ARG A 86 -19.20 0.16 0.96
C ARG A 86 -19.08 0.97 -0.32
N ASP A 87 -20.20 1.31 -0.96
CA ASP A 87 -20.21 2.11 -2.19
C ASP A 87 -19.59 3.50 -2.00
N PHE A 88 -19.75 4.09 -0.83
CA PHE A 88 -19.16 5.39 -0.51
C PHE A 88 -17.68 5.30 -0.08
N TRP A 89 -17.35 4.43 0.88
CA TRP A 89 -16.04 4.43 1.54
C TRP A 89 -15.00 3.58 0.82
N LEU A 90 -15.38 2.44 0.23
CA LEU A 90 -14.42 1.50 -0.34
C LEU A 90 -13.62 2.11 -1.50
N PRO A 91 -14.22 2.82 -2.48
CA PRO A 91 -13.45 3.45 -3.56
C PRO A 91 -12.49 4.52 -3.03
N LEU A 92 -12.88 5.26 -1.98
CA LEU A 92 -12.03 6.27 -1.36
C LEU A 92 -10.84 5.63 -0.63
N ALA A 93 -11.06 4.50 0.05
CA ALA A 93 -10.01 3.76 0.74
C ALA A 93 -9.04 3.12 -0.26
N GLN A 94 -9.54 2.47 -1.31
CA GLN A 94 -8.70 1.84 -2.35
C GLN A 94 -7.82 2.87 -3.09
N ASP A 95 -8.35 4.08 -3.32
CA ASP A 95 -7.59 5.20 -3.91
C ASP A 95 -6.67 5.93 -2.91
N ALA A 96 -6.62 5.49 -1.64
CA ALA A 96 -5.96 6.17 -0.52
C ALA A 96 -6.36 7.66 -0.37
N LYS A 97 -7.59 8.03 -0.77
CA LYS A 97 -8.18 9.35 -0.52
C LYS A 97 -8.56 9.51 0.96
N ILE A 98 -8.78 8.39 1.63
CA ILE A 98 -8.87 8.28 3.09
C ILE A 98 -7.85 7.25 3.55
N LEU A 99 -7.32 7.45 4.75
CA LEU A 99 -6.48 6.48 5.44
C LEU A 99 -7.20 6.05 6.71
N GLY A 100 -7.25 4.75 6.92
CA GLY A 100 -7.95 4.12 8.03
C GLY A 100 -7.01 3.22 8.81
N GLU A 101 -7.25 3.15 10.11
CA GLU A 101 -6.54 2.29 11.04
C GLU A 101 -7.54 1.37 11.74
N TYR A 102 -7.05 0.36 12.45
CA TYR A 102 -7.86 -0.50 13.30
C TYR A 102 -7.44 -0.23 14.74
N ALA A 103 -8.22 0.60 15.43
CA ALA A 103 -7.95 1.04 16.80
C ALA A 103 -8.93 0.36 17.76
N ASP A 104 -8.38 -0.37 18.74
CA ASP A 104 -9.10 -0.96 19.88
C ASP A 104 -9.08 0.00 21.09
#